data_AF-A0A534NUF9-F1
#
_entry.id   AF-A0A534NUF9-F1
#
_cell.length_a   1.000
_cell.length_b   1.000
_cell.length_c   1.000
_cell.angle_alpha   90.00
_cell.angle_beta   90.00
_cell.angle_gamma   90.00
#
_symmetry.space_group_name_H-M   'P 1'
#
loop_
_entity.id
_entity.type
_entity.pdbx_description
1 polymer ?
#
loop_
_entity_poly.entity_id
_entity_poly.type
_entity_poly.pdbx_seq_one_letter_code
_entity_poly.pdbx_strand_id
1 'polypeptide(L)'
;MEDTREHKKTDGLLEGEARRRFMRAVLADLRALEQMLEAGAFERGVVRIGAEQELFLVDRAYHPAPGALKILERIDDPHFTTELGLFNLEANADPQPLVGKGLSKMEEQLALLFDKVRRTAAELDMHAVLAGILPTIGKSDLGMHRSDLPTTTIWPSSSWRRCWRQGPTRPCCSAGGSGRRRASPSSNRPATSARPGTICGIRSPASPSAAAG
;
A
#
# COMPACT_ATOMS: atom_id res chain seq x y z
N MET A 1 -36.45 -16.82 -18.46
CA MET A 1 -35.47 -16.38 -17.46
C MET A 1 -34.21 -16.06 -18.24
N GLU A 2 -34.07 -14.80 -18.63
CA GLU A 2 -33.03 -14.34 -19.56
C GLU A 2 -31.66 -14.41 -18.88
N ASP A 3 -30.67 -14.97 -19.57
CA ASP A 3 -29.34 -15.26 -19.02
C ASP A 3 -28.55 -13.96 -18.80
N THR A 4 -28.50 -13.48 -17.56
CA THR A 4 -27.69 -12.35 -17.06
C THR A 4 -26.16 -12.54 -17.18
N ARG A 5 -25.68 -13.43 -18.07
CA ARG A 5 -24.25 -13.70 -18.29
C ARG A 5 -23.71 -13.17 -19.62
N GLU A 6 -24.56 -12.67 -20.52
CA GLU A 6 -24.13 -12.09 -21.81
C GLU A 6 -23.14 -10.93 -21.65
N HIS A 7 -23.22 -10.16 -20.56
CA HIS A 7 -22.31 -9.04 -20.24
C HIS A 7 -20.93 -9.47 -19.72
N LYS A 8 -20.64 -10.77 -19.67
CA LYS A 8 -19.37 -11.33 -19.17
C LYS A 8 -18.41 -11.77 -20.27
N LYS A 9 -18.60 -11.33 -21.52
CA LYS A 9 -17.55 -11.38 -22.54
C LYS A 9 -16.51 -10.31 -22.22
N THR A 10 -15.42 -10.73 -21.58
CA THR A 10 -14.26 -9.87 -21.32
C THR A 10 -13.27 -9.99 -22.48
N ASP A 11 -13.07 -8.91 -23.24
CA ASP A 11 -12.06 -8.79 -24.31
C ASP A 11 -10.61 -8.71 -23.78
N GLY A 12 -10.38 -9.15 -22.54
CA GLY A 12 -9.12 -8.97 -21.80
C GLY A 12 -8.18 -10.17 -21.81
N LEU A 13 -8.39 -11.16 -22.67
CA LEU A 13 -7.47 -12.29 -22.75
C LEU A 13 -6.21 -11.87 -23.51
N LEU A 14 -5.08 -11.77 -22.80
CA LEU A 14 -3.79 -11.65 -23.45
C LEU A 14 -3.55 -12.92 -24.28
N GLU A 15 -3.34 -12.77 -25.58
CA GLU A 15 -3.10 -13.88 -26.50
C GLU A 15 -1.67 -13.88 -27.05
N GLY A 16 -1.28 -15.00 -27.65
CA GLY A 16 -0.04 -15.14 -28.43
C GLY A 16 1.22 -14.64 -27.70
N GLU A 17 1.90 -13.68 -28.31
CA GLU A 17 3.17 -13.14 -27.80
C GLU A 17 3.01 -12.35 -26.51
N ALA A 18 1.94 -11.56 -26.38
CA ALA A 18 1.66 -10.76 -25.19
C ALA A 18 1.48 -11.67 -23.96
N ARG A 19 0.75 -12.78 -24.13
CA ARG A 19 0.62 -13.80 -23.09
C ARG A 19 1.96 -14.42 -22.71
N ARG A 20 2.78 -14.79 -23.70
CA ARG A 20 4.11 -15.38 -23.44
C ARG A 20 5.03 -14.40 -22.71
N ARG A 21 5.01 -13.13 -23.07
CA ARG A 21 5.79 -12.07 -22.39
C ARG A 21 5.34 -11.89 -20.95
N PHE A 22 4.03 -11.81 -20.72
CA PHE A 22 3.46 -11.74 -19.37
C PHE A 22 3.88 -12.95 -18.52
N MET A 23 3.73 -14.17 -19.04
CA MET A 23 4.13 -15.38 -18.33
C MET A 23 5.62 -15.42 -18.01
N ARG A 24 6.49 -14.96 -18.92
CA ARG A 24 7.94 -14.85 -18.65
C ARG A 24 8.23 -13.87 -17.52
N ALA A 25 7.57 -12.71 -17.48
CA ALA A 25 7.74 -11.74 -16.40
C ALA A 25 7.32 -12.34 -15.05
N VAL A 26 6.15 -12.98 -14.99
CA VAL A 26 5.67 -13.66 -13.77
C VAL A 26 6.67 -14.72 -13.28
N LEU A 27 7.20 -15.55 -14.18
CA LEU A 27 8.19 -16.56 -13.82
C LEU A 27 9.52 -15.95 -13.35
N ALA A 28 9.92 -14.82 -13.94
CA ALA A 28 11.11 -14.09 -13.50
C ALA A 28 10.93 -13.52 -12.09
N ASP A 29 9.76 -12.96 -11.78
CA ASP A 29 9.44 -12.43 -10.46
C ASP A 29 9.45 -13.54 -9.39
N LEU A 30 8.92 -14.72 -9.73
CA LEU A 30 8.96 -15.89 -8.83
C LEU A 30 10.38 -16.36 -8.54
N ARG A 31 11.25 -16.42 -9.56
CA ARG A 31 12.66 -16.78 -9.39
C ARG A 31 13.41 -15.75 -8.55
N ALA A 32 13.13 -14.46 -8.74
CA ALA A 32 13.71 -13.42 -7.90
C ALA A 32 13.26 -13.55 -6.44
N LEU A 33 11.98 -13.88 -6.21
CA LEU A 33 11.45 -14.13 -4.86
C LEU A 33 12.14 -15.34 -4.21
N GLU A 34 12.29 -16.45 -4.93
CA GLU A 34 13.00 -17.65 -4.46
C GLU A 34 14.44 -17.32 -4.04
N GLN A 35 15.19 -16.61 -4.89
CA GLN A 35 16.56 -16.17 -4.58
C GLN A 35 16.61 -15.26 -3.35
N MET A 36 15.64 -14.35 -3.18
CA MET A 36 15.58 -13.48 -2.01
C MET A 36 15.29 -14.25 -0.71
N LEU A 37 14.49 -15.31 -0.79
CA LEU A 37 14.22 -16.20 0.35
C LEU A 37 15.47 -17.00 0.73
N GLU A 38 16.14 -17.63 -0.24
CA GLU A 38 17.37 -18.39 -0.03
C GLU A 38 18.51 -17.53 0.50
N ALA A 39 18.68 -16.32 -0.05
CA ALA A 39 19.67 -15.36 0.42
C ALA A 39 19.32 -14.74 1.78
N GLY A 40 18.14 -15.04 2.34
CA GLY A 40 17.65 -14.46 3.58
C GLY A 40 17.58 -12.93 3.52
N ALA A 41 17.24 -12.37 2.35
CA ALA A 41 17.25 -10.93 2.06
C ALA A 41 16.18 -10.15 2.84
N PHE A 42 15.19 -10.84 3.40
CA PHE A 42 14.15 -10.26 4.25
C PHE A 42 14.63 -10.06 5.69
N GLU A 43 14.27 -8.91 6.26
CA GLU A 43 14.51 -8.59 7.66
C GLU A 43 13.84 -9.61 8.59
N ARG A 44 14.50 -9.93 9.70
CA ARG A 44 14.02 -10.87 10.72
C ARG A 44 14.06 -10.22 12.09
N GLY A 45 13.13 -10.61 12.96
CA GLY A 45 13.10 -10.20 14.37
C GLY A 45 12.33 -8.93 14.68
N VAL A 46 11.84 -8.19 13.68
CA VAL A 46 10.96 -7.04 13.86
C VAL A 46 9.68 -7.26 13.06
N VAL A 47 8.55 -7.35 13.75
CA VAL A 47 7.23 -7.36 13.12
C VAL A 47 6.78 -5.92 12.97
N ARG A 48 6.30 -5.53 11.78
CA ARG A 48 5.71 -4.22 11.51
C ARG A 48 4.27 -4.38 11.06
N ILE A 49 3.48 -3.33 11.27
CA ILE A 49 2.11 -3.17 10.81
C ILE A 49 2.02 -1.87 10.00
N GLY A 50 1.32 -1.92 8.88
CA GLY A 50 0.90 -0.75 8.13
C GLY A 50 -0.61 -0.81 7.94
N ALA A 51 -1.20 0.31 7.51
CA ALA A 51 -2.63 0.40 7.22
C ALA A 51 -2.88 1.26 6.00
N GLU A 52 -3.84 0.82 5.18
CA GLU A 52 -4.42 1.58 4.08
C GLU A 52 -5.82 2.01 4.55
N GLN A 53 -6.15 3.30 4.36
CA GLN A 53 -7.45 3.86 4.71
C GLN A 53 -8.08 4.50 3.49
N GLU A 54 -9.14 3.87 2.99
CA GLU A 54 -9.99 4.43 1.95
C GLU A 54 -10.99 5.44 2.54
N LEU A 55 -11.29 6.47 1.74
CA LEU A 55 -12.27 7.50 2.06
C LEU A 55 -13.02 7.95 0.80
N PHE A 56 -14.22 8.47 1.01
CA PHE A 56 -15.06 9.04 -0.03
C PHE A 56 -15.08 10.56 0.05
N LEU A 57 -15.14 11.19 -1.12
CA LEU A 57 -15.42 12.61 -1.29
C LEU A 57 -16.88 12.78 -1.65
N VAL A 58 -17.55 13.67 -0.94
CA VAL A 58 -18.97 13.94 -1.13
C VAL A 58 -19.23 15.44 -1.23
N ASP A 59 -20.31 15.79 -1.91
CA ASP A 59 -20.82 17.17 -1.94
C ASP A 59 -21.64 17.50 -0.69
N ARG A 60 -22.21 18.71 -0.64
CA ARG A 60 -23.06 19.16 0.48
C ARG A 60 -24.35 18.35 0.65
N ALA A 61 -24.79 17.63 -0.37
CA ALA A 61 -25.93 16.74 -0.34
C ALA A 61 -25.52 15.26 -0.09
N TYR A 62 -24.25 15.02 0.28
CA TYR A 62 -23.66 13.71 0.52
C TYR A 62 -23.63 12.79 -0.71
N HIS A 63 -23.72 13.31 -1.93
CA HIS A 63 -23.53 12.51 -3.15
C HIS A 63 -22.03 12.38 -3.51
N PRO A 64 -21.62 11.33 -4.22
CA PRO A 64 -20.22 11.15 -4.64
C PRO A 64 -19.71 12.33 -5.48
N ALA A 65 -18.68 13.02 -4.99
CA ALA A 65 -18.09 14.18 -5.63
C ALA A 65 -16.77 13.83 -6.34
N PRO A 66 -16.65 13.98 -7.68
CA PRO A 66 -15.46 13.59 -8.43
C PRO A 66 -14.33 14.61 -8.28
N GLY A 67 -13.68 14.63 -7.12
CA GLY A 67 -12.64 15.59 -6.74
C GLY A 67 -11.27 14.99 -6.42
N ALA A 68 -11.09 13.67 -6.55
CA ALA A 68 -9.88 12.98 -6.10
C ALA A 68 -8.59 13.56 -6.69
N LEU A 69 -8.54 13.76 -8.01
CA LEU A 69 -7.35 14.30 -8.68
C LEU A 69 -7.01 15.73 -8.23
N LYS A 70 -8.02 16.59 -8.07
CA LYS A 70 -7.83 17.97 -7.61
C LYS A 70 -7.30 18.01 -6.18
N ILE A 71 -7.78 17.10 -5.34
CA ILE A 71 -7.28 16.97 -3.97
C ILE A 71 -5.84 16.48 -3.96
N LEU A 72 -5.49 15.45 -4.76
CA LEU A 72 -4.12 14.95 -4.82
C LEU A 72 -3.12 15.99 -5.31
N GLU A 73 -3.47 16.74 -6.37
CA GLU A 73 -2.64 17.83 -6.89
C GLU A 73 -2.38 18.89 -5.83
N ARG A 74 -3.35 19.16 -4.95
CA ARG A 74 -3.25 20.19 -3.92
C ARG A 74 -2.61 19.72 -2.62
N ILE A 75 -2.80 18.45 -2.26
CA ILE A 75 -2.15 17.85 -1.09
C ILE A 75 -0.66 17.62 -1.34
N ASP A 76 -0.29 17.19 -2.56
CA ASP A 76 1.09 16.89 -2.98
C ASP A 76 1.86 16.06 -1.93
N ASP A 77 1.24 14.95 -1.50
CA ASP A 77 1.79 14.07 -0.47
C ASP A 77 1.76 12.62 -0.98
N PRO A 78 2.92 11.93 -1.01
CA PRO A 78 3.03 10.57 -1.56
C PRO A 78 2.27 9.50 -0.77
N HIS A 79 1.73 9.82 0.41
CA HIS A 79 0.87 8.90 1.16
C HIS A 79 -0.52 8.72 0.53
N PHE A 80 -0.89 9.54 -0.46
CA PHE A 80 -2.21 9.45 -1.09
C PHE A 80 -2.14 8.94 -2.52
N THR A 81 -3.12 8.12 -2.89
CA THR A 81 -3.35 7.67 -4.26
C THR A 81 -4.82 7.79 -4.63
N THR A 82 -5.11 7.87 -5.94
CA THR A 82 -6.48 7.75 -6.45
C THR A 82 -6.87 6.29 -6.50
N GLU A 83 -8.17 6.05 -6.33
CA GLU A 83 -8.80 4.78 -6.66
C GLU A 83 -9.59 4.87 -7.97
N LEU A 84 -10.22 3.76 -8.38
CA LEU A 84 -11.00 3.68 -9.63
C LEU A 84 -12.13 4.71 -9.72
N GLY A 85 -12.73 5.10 -8.58
CA GLY A 85 -13.71 6.18 -8.54
C GLY A 85 -13.00 7.52 -8.42
N LEU A 86 -13.27 8.48 -9.31
CA LEU A 86 -12.73 9.84 -9.15
C LEU A 86 -13.23 10.57 -7.88
N PHE A 87 -14.02 9.91 -7.05
CA PHE A 87 -14.57 10.37 -5.78
C PHE A 87 -14.00 9.61 -4.56
N ASN A 88 -13.09 8.65 -4.72
CA ASN A 88 -12.43 7.99 -3.59
C ASN A 88 -10.91 8.19 -3.61
N LEU A 89 -10.35 8.23 -2.40
CA LEU A 89 -8.91 8.39 -2.16
C LEU A 89 -8.47 7.30 -1.17
N GLU A 90 -7.24 6.86 -1.31
CA GLU A 90 -6.60 5.95 -0.36
C GLU A 90 -5.43 6.68 0.31
N ALA A 91 -5.39 6.62 1.64
CA ALA A 91 -4.27 7.09 2.46
C ALA A 91 -3.47 5.89 2.99
N ASN A 92 -2.18 5.88 2.72
CA ASN A 92 -1.23 4.84 3.13
C ASN A 92 -0.46 5.31 4.37
N ALA A 93 -0.60 4.62 5.50
CA ALA A 93 0.21 4.91 6.69
C ALA A 93 1.58 4.22 6.65
N ASP A 94 2.59 4.85 7.25
CA ASP A 94 3.93 4.28 7.34
C ASP A 94 3.94 2.99 8.19
N PRO A 95 4.72 1.97 7.80
CA PRO A 95 4.90 0.78 8.61
C PRO A 95 5.48 1.10 9.98
N GLN A 96 4.71 0.82 11.03
CA GLN A 96 5.12 0.96 12.42
C GLN A 96 5.54 -0.40 13.00
N PRO A 97 6.54 -0.46 13.90
CA PRO A 97 6.81 -1.69 14.65
C PRO A 97 5.58 -2.14 15.44
N LEU A 98 5.19 -3.42 15.35
CA LEU A 98 4.06 -4.00 16.08
C LEU A 98 4.46 -4.32 17.54
N VAL A 99 4.99 -3.32 18.24
CA VAL A 99 5.42 -3.37 19.63
C VAL A 99 5.26 -1.98 20.26
N GLY A 100 5.07 -1.92 21.57
CA GLY A 100 4.98 -0.66 22.31
C GLY A 100 3.88 0.27 21.75
N LYS A 101 4.27 1.48 21.32
CA LYS A 101 3.36 2.52 20.81
C LYS A 101 3.07 2.43 19.30
N GLY A 102 3.40 1.32 18.64
CA GLY A 102 3.23 1.18 17.18
C GLY A 102 1.82 1.45 16.68
N LEU A 103 0.81 0.88 17.34
CA LEU A 103 -0.59 1.08 16.98
C LEU A 103 -1.05 2.53 17.19
N SER A 104 -0.68 3.15 18.32
CA SER A 104 -1.02 4.55 18.60
C SER A 104 -0.37 5.50 17.59
N LYS A 105 0.88 5.26 17.20
CA LYS A 105 1.54 6.05 16.15
C LYS A 105 0.85 5.93 14.79
N MET A 106 0.41 4.73 14.45
CA MET A 106 -0.33 4.48 13.21
C MET A 106 -1.68 5.20 13.23
N GLU A 107 -2.41 5.14 14.35
CA GLU A 107 -3.66 5.88 14.54
C GLU A 107 -3.44 7.40 14.42
N GLU A 108 -2.44 7.95 15.12
CA GLU A 108 -2.07 9.37 15.05
C GLU A 108 -1.76 9.80 13.61
N GLN A 109 -1.00 8.98 12.87
CA GLN A 109 -0.68 9.24 11.47
C GLN A 109 -1.94 9.23 10.59
N LEU A 110 -2.80 8.23 10.74
CA LEU A 110 -4.06 8.14 9.98
C LEU A 110 -4.98 9.33 10.26
N ALA A 111 -5.08 9.78 11.51
CA ALA A 111 -5.85 10.96 11.89
C ALA A 111 -5.29 12.22 11.21
N LEU A 112 -3.97 12.39 11.19
CA LEU A 112 -3.30 13.51 10.52
C LEU A 112 -3.52 13.49 9.00
N LEU A 113 -3.43 12.31 8.37
CA LEU A 113 -3.68 12.15 6.95
C LEU A 113 -5.14 12.47 6.61
N PHE A 114 -6.10 11.96 7.39
CA PHE A 114 -7.51 12.28 7.20
C PHE A 114 -7.80 13.78 7.35
N ASP A 115 -7.19 14.45 8.33
CA ASP A 115 -7.34 15.88 8.54
C ASP A 115 -6.75 16.74 7.40
N LYS A 116 -5.69 16.27 6.72
CA LYS A 116 -5.18 16.91 5.49
C LYS A 116 -6.23 16.86 4.38
N VAL A 117 -6.83 15.68 4.16
CA VAL A 117 -7.87 15.51 3.15
C VAL A 117 -9.10 16.35 3.49
N ARG A 118 -9.56 16.34 4.75
CA ARG A 118 -10.72 17.13 5.18
C ARG A 118 -10.54 18.62 4.93
N ARG A 119 -9.36 19.18 5.23
CA ARG A 119 -9.06 20.60 4.98
C ARG A 119 -9.05 20.92 3.49
N THR A 120 -8.35 20.11 2.70
CA THR A 120 -8.24 20.31 1.25
C THR A 120 -9.59 20.15 0.55
N ALA A 121 -10.41 19.17 0.97
CA ALA A 121 -11.75 18.98 0.45
C ALA A 121 -12.65 20.19 0.74
N ALA A 122 -12.56 20.76 1.95
CA ALA A 122 -13.35 21.93 2.33
C ALA A 122 -13.02 23.18 1.49
N GLU A 123 -11.76 23.35 1.08
CA GLU A 123 -11.35 24.42 0.15
C GLU A 123 -11.98 24.27 -1.25
N LEU A 124 -12.45 23.08 -1.59
CA LEU A 124 -13.06 22.73 -2.87
C LEU A 124 -14.56 22.46 -2.76
N ASP A 125 -15.22 22.93 -1.68
CA ASP A 125 -16.65 22.73 -1.40
C ASP A 125 -17.07 21.24 -1.30
N MET A 126 -16.17 20.37 -0.86
CA MET A 126 -16.39 18.94 -0.65
C MET A 126 -16.17 18.53 0.80
N HIS A 127 -16.63 17.33 1.15
CA HIS A 127 -16.40 16.69 2.44
C HIS A 127 -15.77 15.32 2.26
N ALA A 128 -14.86 14.97 3.18
CA ALA A 128 -14.25 13.65 3.26
C ALA A 128 -14.99 12.80 4.29
N VAL A 129 -15.33 11.56 3.93
CA VAL A 129 -16.10 10.63 4.77
C VAL A 129 -15.42 9.26 4.79
N LEU A 130 -15.28 8.69 5.99
CA LEU A 130 -14.85 7.31 6.20
C LEU A 130 -16.08 6.41 6.22
N ALA A 131 -16.31 5.68 5.13
CA ALA A 131 -17.39 4.71 5.01
C ALA A 131 -16.88 3.50 4.23
N GLY A 132 -17.33 2.29 4.56
CA GLY A 132 -16.97 1.10 3.79
C GLY A 132 -17.68 1.06 2.43
N ILE A 133 -18.96 1.42 2.41
CA ILE A 133 -19.74 1.63 1.18
C ILE A 133 -20.50 2.94 1.38
N LEU A 134 -20.35 3.87 0.44
CA LEU A 134 -21.07 5.14 0.49
C LEU A 134 -22.57 4.89 0.22
N PRO A 135 -23.49 5.12 1.17
CA PRO A 135 -24.91 4.74 1.00
C PRO A 135 -25.64 5.46 -0.13
N THR A 136 -25.13 6.63 -0.52
CA THR A 136 -25.68 7.49 -1.58
C THR A 136 -25.14 7.16 -2.96
N ILE A 137 -24.21 6.19 -3.09
CA ILE A 137 -23.64 5.81 -4.38
C ILE A 137 -24.69 5.10 -5.24
N GLY A 138 -24.90 5.59 -6.46
CA GLY A 138 -25.83 5.02 -7.43
C GLY A 138 -25.14 4.28 -8.56
N LYS A 139 -25.91 3.53 -9.36
CA LYS A 139 -25.39 2.86 -10.58
C LYS A 139 -24.80 3.85 -11.59
N SER A 140 -25.36 5.06 -11.65
CA SER A 140 -24.86 6.15 -12.51
C SER A 140 -23.45 6.61 -12.13
N ASP A 141 -23.05 6.45 -10.86
CA ASP A 141 -21.74 6.88 -10.37
C ASP A 141 -20.64 5.84 -10.65
N LEU A 142 -21.02 4.61 -10.96
CA LEU A 142 -20.13 3.47 -11.21
C LEU A 142 -19.85 3.22 -12.70
N GLY A 143 -20.35 4.08 -13.60
CA GLY A 143 -20.14 3.95 -15.04
C GLY A 143 -18.66 4.15 -15.43
N MET A 144 -18.16 3.35 -16.39
CA MET A 144 -16.75 3.37 -16.85
C MET A 144 -16.22 4.78 -17.18
N HIS A 145 -17.08 5.66 -17.70
CA HIS A 145 -16.71 7.03 -18.07
C HIS A 145 -16.25 7.90 -16.88
N ARG A 146 -16.57 7.50 -15.64
CA ARG A 146 -16.13 8.22 -14.43
C ARG A 146 -14.83 7.67 -13.83
N SER A 147 -14.29 6.61 -14.43
CA SER A 147 -13.04 5.94 -14.06
C SER A 147 -11.95 6.14 -15.11
N ASP A 148 -12.11 7.10 -16.03
CA ASP A 148 -11.16 7.44 -17.10
C ASP A 148 -9.89 8.13 -16.55
N LEU A 149 -9.27 7.50 -15.56
CA LEU A 149 -7.86 7.68 -15.27
C LEU A 149 -7.09 6.96 -16.39
N PRO A 150 -6.06 7.58 -17.00
CA PRO A 150 -5.12 6.83 -17.81
C PRO A 150 -4.66 5.61 -17.01
N THR A 151 -4.70 4.39 -17.57
CA THR A 151 -4.25 3.17 -16.86
C THR A 151 -2.84 3.33 -16.27
N THR A 152 -2.03 4.22 -16.85
CA THR A 152 -0.71 4.64 -16.39
C THR A 152 -0.71 5.38 -15.05
N THR A 153 -1.79 6.08 -14.71
CA THR A 153 -1.95 6.88 -13.47
C THR A 153 -2.41 6.03 -12.29
N ILE A 154 -3.05 4.88 -12.53
CA ILE A 154 -3.43 3.93 -11.48
C ILE A 154 -2.18 3.17 -10.95
N TRP A 155 -1.05 3.23 -11.66
CA TRP A 155 0.17 2.47 -11.37
C TRP A 155 1.52 3.22 -11.48
N PRO A 156 1.72 4.43 -10.90
CA PRO A 156 3.07 4.95 -10.66
C PRO A 156 3.36 5.04 -9.15
N SER A 157 3.33 3.92 -8.43
CA SER A 157 3.96 3.83 -7.11
C SER A 157 4.93 2.64 -7.07
N SER A 158 6.07 2.82 -7.75
CA SER A 158 7.20 1.90 -7.77
C SER A 158 8.00 1.86 -6.45
N SER A 159 7.53 2.49 -5.38
CA SER A 159 8.17 2.46 -4.06
C SER A 159 7.52 1.51 -3.06
N TRP A 160 6.22 1.21 -3.17
CA TRP A 160 5.48 0.48 -2.12
C TRP A 160 5.09 -0.96 -2.47
N ARG A 161 5.00 -1.34 -3.75
CA ARG A 161 4.63 -2.72 -4.15
C ARG A 161 5.63 -3.80 -3.76
N ARG A 162 6.78 -3.45 -3.16
CA ARG A 162 7.75 -4.42 -2.61
C ARG A 162 7.36 -4.94 -1.21
N CYS A 163 6.34 -4.37 -0.58
CA CYS A 163 5.81 -4.85 0.70
C CYS A 163 4.28 -5.00 0.61
N TRP A 164 3.81 -6.24 0.44
CA TRP A 164 2.45 -6.69 0.77
C TRP A 164 1.29 -6.27 -0.15
N ARG A 165 1.03 -7.05 -1.20
CA ARG A 165 -0.34 -7.27 -1.70
C ARG A 165 -0.88 -8.56 -1.08
N GLN A 166 -1.59 -8.48 0.04
CA GLN A 166 -2.56 -9.49 0.47
C GLN A 166 -3.88 -8.77 0.73
N GLY A 167 -4.96 -9.33 0.15
CA GLY A 167 -6.29 -8.72 0.08
C GLY A 167 -6.99 -8.48 1.42
N PRO A 168 -8.27 -8.11 1.37
CA PRO A 168 -8.89 -7.23 2.34
C PRO A 168 -9.08 -7.92 3.70
N THR A 169 -8.74 -7.16 4.75
CA THR A 169 -9.03 -7.45 6.17
C THR A 169 -8.56 -8.80 6.69
N ARG A 170 -7.26 -8.93 7.00
CA ARG A 170 -6.78 -9.89 8.02
C ARG A 170 -5.55 -9.35 8.77
N PRO A 171 -5.56 -9.30 10.11
CA PRO A 171 -4.33 -9.08 10.87
C PRO A 171 -3.44 -10.32 10.74
N CYS A 172 -2.33 -10.20 10.01
CA CYS A 172 -1.30 -11.23 9.94
C CYS A 172 -0.43 -11.18 11.21
N CYS A 173 -0.87 -11.86 12.27
CA CYS A 173 -0.03 -12.19 13.43
C CYS A 173 0.38 -13.66 13.35
N SER A 174 1.67 -13.96 13.15
CA SER A 174 2.23 -15.28 13.45
C SER A 174 3.09 -15.17 14.71
N ALA A 175 2.65 -15.85 15.77
CA ALA A 175 3.35 -15.92 17.04
C ALA A 175 4.61 -16.80 16.91
N GLY A 176 5.78 -16.21 17.07
CA GLY A 176 7.04 -16.94 17.23
C GLY A 176 7.19 -17.45 18.66
N GLY A 177 7.14 -18.77 18.84
CA GLY A 177 7.30 -19.45 20.12
C GLY A 177 8.63 -19.15 20.81
N SER A 178 8.56 -18.90 22.12
CA SER A 178 9.69 -18.59 22.97
C SER A 178 10.50 -19.86 23.32
N GLY A 179 11.62 -20.08 22.65
CA GLY A 179 12.69 -20.95 23.14
C GLY A 179 13.55 -20.22 24.17
N ARG A 180 13.40 -20.54 25.46
CA ARG A 180 14.26 -20.02 26.53
C ARG A 180 15.70 -20.49 26.32
N ARG A 181 16.64 -19.56 26.16
CA ARG A 181 18.06 -19.77 26.52
C ARG A 181 18.52 -18.66 27.47
N ARG A 182 19.17 -19.09 28.55
CA ARG A 182 19.69 -18.26 29.65
C ARG A 182 20.69 -17.23 29.14
N ALA A 183 20.60 -16.02 29.70
CA ALA A 183 21.62 -15.00 29.60
C ALA A 183 22.73 -15.21 30.65
N SER A 184 23.95 -14.86 30.29
CA SER A 184 25.01 -14.43 31.21
C SER A 184 25.77 -13.25 30.56
N PRO A 185 26.21 -12.25 31.34
CA PRO A 185 26.50 -10.91 30.83
C PRO A 185 28.01 -10.69 30.60
N SER A 186 28.37 -9.81 29.66
CA SER A 186 29.33 -8.71 29.91
C SER A 186 29.72 -7.94 28.64
N SER A 187 30.07 -6.67 28.90
CA SER A 187 30.88 -5.72 28.12
C SER A 187 30.15 -4.71 27.23
N ASN A 188 30.26 -3.47 27.70
CA ASN A 188 29.95 -2.18 27.10
C ASN A 188 30.50 -2.00 25.67
N ARG A 189 29.68 -1.42 24.78
CA ARG A 189 30.15 -0.46 23.77
C ARG A 189 29.12 0.66 23.57
N PRO A 190 29.56 1.91 23.33
CA PRO A 190 28.68 3.06 23.24
C PRO A 190 27.93 3.13 21.91
N ALA A 191 26.73 3.70 21.95
CA ALA A 191 25.85 3.91 20.82
C ALA A 191 26.44 4.91 19.82
N THR A 192 26.69 4.46 18.59
CA THR A 192 26.90 5.35 17.44
C THR A 192 25.55 5.64 16.78
N SER A 193 25.25 6.93 16.66
CA SER A 193 24.07 7.53 16.05
C SER A 193 23.70 6.92 14.69
N ALA A 194 22.48 6.41 14.57
CA ALA A 194 21.89 6.04 13.29
C ALA A 194 21.46 7.29 12.52
N ARG A 195 21.89 7.40 11.26
CA ARG A 195 21.45 8.44 10.32
C ARG A 195 19.98 8.21 9.93
N PRO A 196 19.19 9.28 9.71
CA PRO A 196 17.84 9.14 9.16
C PRO A 196 17.95 8.86 7.64
N GLY A 197 17.25 7.83 7.15
CA GLY A 197 17.08 7.65 5.69
C GLY A 197 17.14 6.22 5.13
N THR A 198 16.82 5.17 5.87
CA THR A 198 16.68 3.82 5.27
C THR A 198 15.21 3.44 5.20
N ILE A 199 14.61 3.73 4.03
CA ILE A 199 13.34 3.15 3.61
C ILE A 199 13.60 1.66 3.33
N CYS A 200 12.89 0.78 4.04
CA CYS A 200 12.81 -0.68 3.89
C CYS A 200 14.11 -1.40 3.42
N GLY A 201 14.93 -1.81 4.38
CA GLY A 201 16.25 -2.42 4.14
C GLY A 201 16.20 -3.81 3.49
N ILE A 202 16.35 -3.85 2.17
CA ILE A 202 16.95 -5.00 1.49
C ILE A 202 18.41 -5.03 1.92
N ARG A 203 18.87 -6.12 2.54
CA ARG A 203 20.31 -6.30 2.79
C ARG A 203 21.00 -6.46 1.44
N SER A 204 21.90 -5.54 1.09
CA SER A 204 22.84 -5.77 0.00
C SER A 204 23.67 -7.02 0.32
N PRO A 205 23.89 -7.94 -0.65
CA PRO A 205 24.78 -9.07 -0.41
C PRO A 205 26.17 -8.54 -0.08
N ALA A 206 26.76 -9.04 1.00
CA ALA A 206 28.12 -8.70 1.40
C ALA A 206 29.07 -9.09 0.25
N SER A 207 29.79 -8.12 -0.30
CA SER A 207 30.87 -8.39 -1.26
C SER A 207 31.92 -9.28 -0.59
N PRO A 208 32.39 -10.37 -1.23
CA PRO A 208 33.50 -11.13 -0.68
C PRO A 208 34.73 -10.23 -0.63
N SER A 209 35.26 -10.03 0.57
CA SER A 209 36.55 -9.38 0.82
C SER A 209 37.63 -10.10 0.01
N ALA A 210 38.19 -9.43 -0.99
CA ALA A 210 39.43 -9.85 -1.62
C ALA A 210 40.52 -9.90 -0.55
N ALA A 211 40.92 -11.13 -0.18
CA ALA A 211 42.15 -11.33 0.57
C ALA A 211 43.32 -10.99 -0.36
N ALA A 212 44.01 -9.90 -0.05
CA ALA A 212 45.31 -9.56 -0.62
C ALA A 212 46.41 -10.04 0.34
N GLY A 213 47.44 -10.67 -0.21
CA GLY A 213 48.70 -10.98 0.47
C GLY A 213 48.88 -12.43 0.85
#